data_AF-A0A2N7BND0-F1
#
_entry.id   AF-A0A2N7BND0-F1
#
_cell.length_a   1.000
_cell.length_b   1.000
_cell.length_c   1.000
_cell.angle_alpha   90.00
_cell.angle_beta   90.00
_cell.angle_gamma   90.00
#
_symmetry.space_group_name_H-M   'P 1'
#
loop_
_entity.id
_entity.type
_entity.pdbx_description
1 polymer ?
#
loop_
_entity_poly.entity_id
_entity_poly.type
_entity_poly.pdbx_seq_one_letter_code
_entity_poly.pdbx_strand_id
1 'polypeptide(L)'
;MSEKIIVSSDYEEIDQLVLIIKMLEEGLGWSLLPKAFFTDLEFSKYSIEPIRSQQMVEGFKFGFALWCPHSKQISGIKGSLVSVIKNYREHLTDSFKL
;
A
#
# COMPACT_ATOMS: atom_id res chain seq x y z
N MET A 1 -12.29 6.73 16.24
CA MET A 1 -12.84 5.68 15.35
C MET A 1 -12.77 6.23 13.95
N SER A 2 -11.81 5.75 13.14
CA SER A 2 -11.71 6.13 11.73
C SER A 2 -12.78 5.35 10.99
N GLU A 3 -13.71 6.04 10.34
CA GLU A 3 -14.69 5.41 9.45
C GLU A 3 -13.91 4.66 8.36
N LYS A 4 -14.02 3.32 8.35
CA LYS A 4 -13.53 2.51 7.23
C LYS A 4 -14.44 2.84 6.05
N ILE A 5 -13.86 3.21 4.91
CA ILE A 5 -14.62 3.45 3.68
C ILE A 5 -15.16 2.09 3.21
N ILE A 6 -16.43 1.83 3.47
CA ILE A 6 -17.14 0.63 2.98
C ILE A 6 -17.78 0.99 1.64
N VAL A 7 -17.34 0.31 0.58
CA VAL A 7 -17.76 0.61 -0.81
C VAL A 7 -18.95 -0.26 -1.26
N SER A 8 -19.28 -1.33 -0.52
CA SER A 8 -20.41 -2.23 -0.81
C SER A 8 -21.20 -2.52 0.47
N SER A 9 -22.53 -2.54 0.37
CA SER A 9 -23.44 -2.87 1.48
C SER A 9 -23.39 -4.35 1.89
N ASP A 10 -22.96 -5.21 0.96
CA ASP A 10 -22.67 -6.63 1.18
C ASP A 10 -21.18 -6.83 0.93
N TYR A 11 -20.42 -7.10 1.99
CA TYR A 11 -18.97 -7.26 1.91
C TYR A 11 -18.50 -8.30 2.93
N GLU A 12 -17.51 -9.07 2.52
CA GLU A 12 -16.75 -9.93 3.43
C GLU A 12 -15.45 -9.20 3.80
N GLU A 13 -15.13 -9.16 5.09
CA GLU A 13 -13.90 -8.51 5.56
C GLU A 13 -12.74 -9.52 5.54
N ILE A 14 -11.81 -9.30 4.62
CA ILE A 14 -10.56 -10.08 4.55
C ILE A 14 -9.45 -9.23 5.15
N ASP A 15 -8.87 -9.69 6.26
CA ASP A 15 -7.81 -8.97 6.99
C ASP A 15 -6.39 -9.35 6.53
N GLN A 16 -6.23 -10.43 5.76
CA GLN A 16 -4.95 -10.91 5.26
C GLN A 16 -4.75 -10.61 3.77
N LEU A 17 -3.77 -9.76 3.45
CA LEU A 17 -3.37 -9.46 2.07
C LEU A 17 -3.01 -10.73 1.27
N VAL A 18 -2.39 -11.73 1.91
CA VAL A 18 -2.02 -13.00 1.27
C VAL A 18 -3.24 -13.76 0.76
N LEU A 19 -4.35 -13.73 1.50
CA LEU A 19 -5.58 -14.38 1.07
C LEU A 19 -6.18 -13.65 -0.14
N ILE A 20 -6.17 -12.31 -0.13
CA ILE A 20 -6.60 -11.49 -1.28
C ILE A 20 -5.80 -11.85 -2.53
N ILE A 21 -4.47 -11.95 -2.41
CA ILE A 21 -3.59 -12.31 -3.54
C ILE A 21 -3.97 -13.68 -4.11
N LYS A 22 -4.14 -14.70 -3.27
CA LYS A 22 -4.55 -16.04 -3.71
C LYS A 22 -5.91 -16.04 -4.39
N MET A 23 -6.87 -15.30 -3.86
CA MET A 23 -8.20 -15.18 -4.47
C MET A 23 -8.12 -14.57 -5.87
N LEU A 24 -7.29 -13.53 -6.06
CA LEU A 24 -7.07 -12.94 -7.38
C LEU A 24 -6.43 -13.92 -8.36
N GLU A 25 -5.46 -14.72 -7.92
CA GLU A 25 -4.84 -15.75 -8.77
C GLU A 25 -5.83 -16.83 -9.22
N GLU A 26 -6.77 -17.21 -8.35
CA GLU A 26 -7.86 -18.13 -8.68
C GLU A 26 -8.97 -17.47 -9.53
N GLY A 27 -8.77 -16.21 -9.96
CA GLY A 27 -9.71 -15.48 -10.80
C GLY A 27 -10.93 -14.93 -10.05
N LEU A 28 -10.85 -14.84 -8.72
CA LEU A 28 -11.94 -14.32 -7.88
C LEU A 28 -11.89 -12.79 -7.81
N GLY A 29 -12.39 -12.15 -8.86
CA GLY A 29 -12.64 -10.71 -8.89
C GLY A 29 -11.39 -9.84 -9.11
N TRP A 30 -11.44 -8.61 -8.62
CA TRP A 30 -10.37 -7.61 -8.75
C TRP A 30 -10.16 -6.88 -7.43
N SER A 31 -8.96 -6.33 -7.22
CA SER A 31 -8.63 -5.60 -5.99
C SER A 31 -7.60 -4.49 -6.24
N LEU A 32 -7.55 -3.54 -5.31
CA LEU A 32 -6.51 -2.53 -5.26
C LEU A 32 -5.32 -3.06 -4.45
N LEU A 33 -4.22 -3.34 -5.14
CA LEU A 33 -2.97 -3.76 -4.50
C LEU A 33 -2.02 -2.57 -4.32
N PRO A 34 -1.21 -2.53 -3.25
CA PRO A 34 -0.14 -1.55 -3.12
C PRO A 34 0.80 -1.63 -4.33
N LYS A 35 1.19 -0.48 -4.92
CA LYS A 35 2.10 -0.44 -6.08
C LYS A 35 3.41 -1.22 -5.85
N ALA A 36 3.86 -1.31 -4.60
CA ALA A 36 5.02 -2.09 -4.19
C ALA A 36 4.96 -3.56 -4.62
N PHE A 37 3.74 -4.12 -4.73
CA PHE A 37 3.50 -5.49 -5.20
C PHE A 37 4.08 -5.75 -6.60
N PHE A 38 4.01 -4.76 -7.50
CA PHE A 38 4.50 -4.89 -8.88
C PHE A 38 5.98 -4.53 -9.05
N THR A 39 6.61 -3.98 -8.01
CA THR A 39 8.03 -3.60 -8.05
C THR A 39 8.94 -4.57 -7.30
N ASP A 40 8.37 -5.37 -6.39
CA ASP A 40 9.11 -6.32 -5.56
C ASP A 40 9.15 -7.71 -6.21
N LEU A 41 10.36 -8.28 -6.30
CA LEU A 41 10.63 -9.58 -6.93
C LEU A 41 9.95 -10.76 -6.21
N GLU A 42 9.66 -10.63 -4.92
CA GLU A 42 8.95 -11.67 -4.18
C GLU A 42 7.45 -11.73 -4.53
N PHE A 43 6.88 -10.58 -4.89
CA PHE A 43 5.46 -10.45 -5.19
C PHE A 43 5.14 -10.53 -6.69
N SER A 44 6.12 -10.30 -7.58
CA SER A 44 5.94 -10.46 -9.03
C SER A 44 5.79 -11.92 -9.50
N LYS A 45 5.93 -12.89 -8.59
CA LYS A 45 5.75 -14.33 -8.87
C LYS A 45 4.29 -14.70 -9.12
N TYR A 46 3.36 -13.90 -8.62
CA TYR A 46 1.93 -14.16 -8.74
C TYR A 46 1.39 -13.73 -10.10
N SER A 47 0.53 -14.55 -10.71
CA SER A 47 0.01 -14.31 -12.06
C SER A 47 -1.18 -13.33 -12.05
N ILE A 48 -0.97 -12.11 -11.54
CA ILE A 48 -2.01 -11.08 -11.43
C ILE A 48 -1.75 -9.98 -12.47
N GLU A 49 -2.71 -9.76 -13.36
CA GLU A 49 -2.61 -8.75 -14.40
C GLU A 49 -3.01 -7.35 -13.88
N PRO A 50 -2.15 -6.32 -14.01
CA PRO A 50 -2.49 -4.97 -13.58
C PRO A 50 -3.46 -4.30 -14.56
N ILE A 51 -4.62 -3.85 -14.06
CA ILE A 51 -5.56 -3.03 -14.84
C ILE A 51 -5.01 -1.60 -14.95
N ARG A 52 -4.69 -1.17 -16.18
CA ARG A 52 -4.20 0.19 -16.46
C ARG A 52 -5.38 1.11 -16.82
N SER A 53 -5.64 2.11 -15.99
CA SER A 53 -6.65 3.14 -16.22
C SER A 53 -6.02 4.52 -16.34
N GLN A 54 -6.28 5.22 -17.44
CA GLN A 54 -5.78 6.58 -17.68
C GLN A 54 -6.35 7.60 -16.69
N GLN A 55 -7.50 7.30 -16.08
CA GLN A 55 -8.16 8.13 -15.09
C GLN A 55 -7.55 7.98 -13.69
N MET A 56 -6.74 6.94 -13.45
CA MET A 56 -6.11 6.64 -12.15
C MET A 56 -4.59 6.83 -12.18
N VAL A 57 -4.11 7.93 -12.78
CA VAL A 57 -2.67 8.23 -12.93
C VAL A 57 -1.91 8.16 -11.60
N GLU A 58 -2.48 8.75 -10.55
CA GLU A 58 -1.84 8.78 -9.23
C GLU A 58 -2.17 7.56 -8.35
N GLY A 59 -3.11 6.72 -8.78
CA GLY A 59 -3.69 5.65 -7.96
C GLY A 59 -4.44 6.17 -6.73
N PHE A 60 -4.75 5.26 -5.80
CA PHE A 60 -5.33 5.62 -4.51
C PHE A 60 -4.21 5.91 -3.50
N LYS A 61 -4.18 7.11 -2.92
CA LYS A 61 -3.18 7.52 -1.93
C LYS A 61 -3.74 7.34 -0.52
N PHE A 62 -2.97 6.69 0.35
CA PHE A 62 -3.33 6.51 1.75
C PHE A 62 -2.37 7.28 2.65
N GLY A 63 -2.92 8.09 3.56
CA GLY A 63 -2.13 8.73 4.61
C GLY A 63 -1.79 7.71 5.69
N PHE A 64 -0.51 7.59 6.04
CA PHE A 64 -0.06 6.81 7.19
C PHE A 64 0.79 7.70 8.09
N ALA A 65 0.82 7.38 9.39
CA ALA A 65 1.50 8.18 10.39
C ALA A 65 2.36 7.29 11.30
N LEU A 66 3.56 7.78 11.64
CA LEU A 66 4.41 7.16 12.65
C LEU A 66 4.00 7.67 14.03
N TRP A 67 3.44 6.79 14.85
CA TRP A 67 3.03 7.09 16.21
C TRP A 67 4.06 6.60 17.21
N CYS A 68 4.33 7.41 18.23
CA CYS A 68 5.22 7.05 19.32
C CYS A 68 4.81 7.78 20.61
N PRO A 69 5.15 7.24 21.79
CA PRO A 69 5.00 7.96 23.05
C PRO A 69 5.78 9.28 23.02
N HIS A 70 5.28 10.29 23.74
CA HIS A 70 6.01 11.54 23.89
C HIS A 70 7.23 11.32 24.80
N SER A 71 8.42 11.30 24.22
CA SER A 71 9.68 11.10 24.94
C SER A 71 10.83 11.79 24.20
N LYS A 72 11.68 12.51 24.94
CA LYS A 72 12.87 13.17 24.38
C LYS A 72 13.83 12.16 23.76
N GLN A 73 13.98 10.99 24.38
CA GLN A 73 14.81 9.90 23.90
C GLN A 73 14.29 9.36 22.56
N ILE A 74 12.97 9.19 22.43
CA ILE A 74 12.34 8.67 21.21
C ILE A 74 12.31 9.72 20.09
N SER A 75 12.34 11.01 20.41
CA SER A 75 12.27 12.10 19.42
C SER A 75 13.40 12.02 18.38
N GLY A 76 14.63 11.71 18.80
CA GLY A 76 15.77 11.56 17.88
C GLY A 76 15.57 10.37 16.92
N ILE A 77 15.13 9.24 17.46
CA ILE A 77 14.83 8.01 16.69
C ILE A 77 13.70 8.26 15.69
N LYS A 78 12.61 8.92 16.13
CA LYS A 78 11.50 9.31 15.26
C LYS A 78 11.98 10.18 14.10
N GLY A 79 12.83 11.17 14.37
CA GLY A 79 13.40 12.04 13.34
C GLY A 79 14.18 11.26 12.29
N SER A 80 15.02 10.31 12.72
CA SER A 80 15.78 9.44 11.83
C SER A 80 14.90 8.50 11.00
N LEU A 81 13.87 7.89 11.59
CA LEU A 81 12.90 7.07 10.85
C LEU A 81 12.15 7.90 9.80
N VAL A 82 11.70 9.10 10.18
CA VAL A 82 10.99 9.99 9.25
C VAL A 82 11.87 10.41 8.08
N SER A 83 13.16 10.67 8.30
CA SER A 83 14.06 11.00 7.19
C SER A 83 14.25 9.82 6.23
N VAL A 84 14.44 8.60 6.76
CA VAL A 84 14.53 7.39 5.92
C VAL A 84 13.25 7.17 5.11
N ILE A 85 12.07 7.31 5.75
CA ILE A 85 10.77 7.17 5.07
C ILE A 85 10.61 8.22 3.97
N LYS A 86 11.01 9.48 4.22
CA LYS A 86 10.97 10.55 3.21
C LYS A 86 11.86 10.24 2.00
N ASN A 87 13.10 9.85 2.25
CA ASN A 87 14.06 9.51 1.19
C ASN A 87 13.55 8.31 0.36
N TYR A 88 12.99 7.29 1.01
CA TYR A 88 12.43 6.13 0.32
C TYR A 88 11.19 6.49 -0.52
N ARG A 89 10.31 7.36 0.00
CA ARG A 89 9.16 7.88 -0.75
C ARG A 89 9.59 8.63 -2.01
N GLU A 90 10.63 9.46 -1.92
CA GLU A 90 11.16 10.20 -3.07
C GLU A 90 11.67 9.23 -4.14
N HIS A 91 12.48 8.25 -3.75
CA HIS A 91 12.96 7.18 -4.64
C HIS A 91 11.81 6.41 -5.33
N LEU A 92 10.78 6.02 -4.57
CA LEU A 92 9.61 5.34 -5.14
C LEU A 92 8.85 6.24 -6.13
N THR A 93 8.65 7.51 -5.80
CA THR A 93 7.92 8.45 -6.66
C THR A 93 8.62 8.61 -8.00
N ASP A 94 9.94 8.71 -8.01
CA ASP A 94 10.71 8.83 -9.26
C ASP A 94 10.71 7.53 -10.06
N SER A 95 10.69 6.37 -9.40
CA SER A 95 10.54 5.06 -10.06
C SER A 95 9.18 4.90 -10.75
N PHE A 96 8.15 5.63 -10.29
CA PHE A 96 6.80 5.59 -10.88
C PHE A 96 6.56 6.63 -11.98
N LYS A 97 7.50 7.54 -12.27
CA LYS A 97 7.38 8.57 -13.34
C LYS A 97 7.73 8.05 -14.75
N LEU A 98 7.67 6.73 -14.97
CA LEU A 98 7.86 6.10 -16.29
C LEU A 98 6.54 6.09 -17.09
#